data_AF-A0A1I0UXP0-F1
#
_entry.id   AF-A0A1I0UXP0-F1
#
_cell.length_a   1.000
_cell.length_b   1.000
_cell.length_c   1.000
_cell.angle_alpha   90.00
_cell.angle_beta   90.00
_cell.angle_gamma   90.00
#
_symmetry.space_group_name_H-M   'P 1'
#
loop_
_entity.id
_entity.type
_entity.pdbx_description
1 polymer ?
#
loop_
_entity_poly.entity_id
_entity_poly.type
_entity_poly.pdbx_seq_one_letter_code
_entity_poly.pdbx_strand_id
1 'polypeptide(L)'
;MKKITIAIDGFSSTGKSTLAKQLAKELGYIYVDTGAMYRAVTYYAMQNNYINHEEFNQQALINDLSKITLTFQFNPNLGFAEMYLNDVNVENEIRTIEVSRFVSKVAEVSQVRAKLVEQQQEMGKNKGIVMDGRDIGTVVFPEAELKIFMTASAQTRAQRRYDEMVEKGQPVSYETVLENVQQRDYIDTHREDSPLVMADDAIEIDNSHLSREEQFQVVLDLVNNI
;
A
#
# COMPACT_ATOMS: atom_id res chain seq x y z
N MET A 1 -26.61 -4.88 3.77
CA MET A 1 -25.90 -3.84 3.01
C MET A 1 -25.54 -4.37 1.63
N LYS A 2 -25.59 -3.49 0.62
CA LYS A 2 -24.99 -3.79 -0.69
C LYS A 2 -23.48 -3.87 -0.51
N LYS A 3 -22.81 -4.83 -1.17
CA LYS A 3 -21.34 -4.91 -1.15
C LYS A 3 -20.79 -3.75 -1.98
N ILE A 4 -19.92 -2.94 -1.39
CA ILE A 4 -19.26 -1.81 -2.05
C ILE A 4 -17.74 -2.03 -2.17
N THR A 5 -17.10 -1.22 -2.99
CA THR A 5 -15.64 -1.09 -3.06
C THR A 5 -15.22 0.13 -2.25
N ILE A 6 -14.34 -0.06 -1.28
CA ILE A 6 -13.78 1.01 -0.45
C ILE A 6 -12.31 1.20 -0.85
N ALA A 7 -12.01 2.36 -1.42
CA ALA A 7 -10.65 2.78 -1.78
C ALA A 7 -10.06 3.64 -0.67
N ILE A 8 -8.87 3.29 -0.18
CA ILE A 8 -8.14 4.06 0.84
C ILE A 8 -6.76 4.43 0.31
N ASP A 9 -6.64 5.66 -0.18
CA ASP A 9 -5.40 6.24 -0.68
C ASP A 9 -4.73 7.14 0.36
N GLY A 10 -3.49 7.53 0.06
CA GLY A 10 -2.76 8.50 0.88
C GLY A 10 -1.31 8.10 1.18
N PHE A 11 -0.61 9.00 1.87
CA PHE A 11 0.84 8.91 2.08
C PHE A 11 1.27 7.68 2.87
N SER A 12 2.55 7.31 2.75
CA SER A 12 3.09 6.18 3.51
C SER A 12 3.02 6.42 5.03
N SER A 13 2.74 5.38 5.81
CA SER A 13 2.70 5.42 7.27
C SER A 13 1.62 6.34 7.90
N THR A 14 0.52 6.61 7.18
CA THR A 14 -0.65 7.35 7.70
C THR A 14 -1.63 6.50 8.51
N GLY A 15 -1.49 5.17 8.53
CA GLY A 15 -2.41 4.25 9.21
C GLY A 15 -3.43 3.53 8.32
N LYS A 16 -3.36 3.72 6.99
CA LYS A 16 -4.28 3.12 6.00
C LYS A 16 -4.49 1.63 6.20
N SER A 17 -3.41 0.84 6.25
CA SER A 17 -3.49 -0.61 6.35
C SER A 17 -4.16 -1.06 7.64
N THR A 18 -3.99 -0.30 8.74
CA THR A 18 -4.68 -0.57 10.01
C THR A 18 -6.18 -0.33 9.88
N LEU A 19 -6.57 0.84 9.36
CA LEU A 19 -7.96 1.19 9.12
C LEU A 19 -8.63 0.21 8.15
N ALA A 20 -7.97 -0.11 7.05
CA ALA A 20 -8.45 -1.01 6.01
C ALA A 20 -8.72 -2.42 6.55
N LYS A 21 -7.81 -2.95 7.38
CA LYS A 21 -7.98 -4.25 8.05
C LYS A 21 -9.16 -4.23 9.01
N GLN A 22 -9.33 -3.16 9.80
CA GLN A 22 -10.44 -3.01 10.74
C GLN A 22 -11.78 -2.97 10.00
N LEU A 23 -11.89 -2.15 8.95
CA LEU A 23 -13.09 -2.05 8.12
C LEU A 23 -13.42 -3.36 7.42
N ALA A 24 -12.42 -4.02 6.83
CA ALA A 24 -12.63 -5.28 6.16
C ALA A 24 -13.16 -6.35 7.13
N LYS A 25 -12.61 -6.40 8.35
CA LYS A 25 -13.08 -7.31 9.38
C LYS A 25 -14.52 -7.00 9.82
N GLU A 26 -14.84 -5.74 10.09
CA GLU A 26 -16.16 -5.31 10.54
C GLU A 26 -17.24 -5.60 9.49
N LEU A 27 -16.94 -5.35 8.22
CA LEU A 27 -17.87 -5.49 7.11
C LEU A 27 -17.93 -6.92 6.53
N GLY A 28 -17.02 -7.81 6.94
CA GLY A 28 -16.84 -9.13 6.32
C GLY A 28 -16.35 -9.03 4.86
N TYR A 29 -15.54 -8.00 4.58
CA TYR A 29 -14.97 -7.71 3.26
C TYR A 29 -13.55 -8.29 3.13
N ILE A 30 -13.08 -8.39 1.90
CA ILE A 30 -11.69 -8.75 1.61
C ILE A 30 -10.82 -7.51 1.78
N TYR A 31 -9.69 -7.64 2.48
CA TYR A 31 -8.65 -6.61 2.54
C TYR A 31 -7.55 -6.90 1.53
N VAL A 32 -7.12 -5.89 0.76
CA VAL A 32 -5.98 -5.98 -0.16
C VAL A 32 -4.97 -4.85 0.08
N ASP A 33 -3.73 -5.24 0.38
CA ASP A 33 -2.58 -4.34 0.56
C ASP A 33 -1.83 -4.16 -0.76
N THR A 34 -2.21 -3.19 -1.59
CA THR A 34 -1.53 -3.00 -2.88
C THR A 34 -0.07 -2.60 -2.72
N GLY A 35 0.27 -1.95 -1.59
CA GLY A 35 1.65 -1.63 -1.23
C GLY A 35 2.51 -2.88 -1.11
N ALA A 36 1.99 -3.97 -0.53
CA ALA A 36 2.67 -5.25 -0.45
C ALA A 36 2.96 -5.84 -1.84
N MET A 37 2.08 -5.63 -2.83
CA MET A 37 2.30 -6.12 -4.21
C MET A 37 3.52 -5.45 -4.85
N TYR A 38 3.58 -4.11 -4.81
CA TYR A 38 4.74 -3.37 -5.33
C TYR A 38 6.02 -3.71 -4.58
N ARG A 39 5.94 -3.89 -3.25
CA ARG A 39 7.09 -4.31 -2.44
C ARG A 39 7.56 -5.73 -2.77
N ALA A 40 6.66 -6.66 -3.08
CA ALA A 40 7.01 -8.00 -3.52
C ALA A 40 7.73 -7.99 -4.88
N VAL A 41 7.27 -7.19 -5.85
CA VAL A 41 8.00 -6.99 -7.12
C VAL A 41 9.37 -6.35 -6.89
N THR A 42 9.45 -5.40 -5.96
CA THR A 42 10.73 -4.77 -5.57
C THR A 42 11.68 -5.78 -4.96
N TYR A 43 11.18 -6.62 -4.06
CA TYR A 43 11.96 -7.69 -3.44
C TYR A 43 12.43 -8.71 -4.47
N TYR A 44 11.57 -9.09 -5.43
CA TYR A 44 11.95 -9.92 -6.56
C TYR A 44 13.11 -9.30 -7.36
N ALA A 45 13.02 -8.00 -7.67
CA ALA A 45 14.07 -7.28 -8.38
C ALA A 45 15.39 -7.28 -7.60
N MET A 46 15.34 -7.11 -6.27
CA MET A 46 16.53 -7.18 -5.40
C MET A 46 17.14 -8.58 -5.40
N GLN A 47 16.34 -9.64 -5.26
CA GLN A 47 16.83 -11.02 -5.24
C GLN A 47 17.51 -11.44 -6.55
N ASN A 48 17.11 -10.84 -7.67
CA ASN A 48 17.70 -11.11 -8.98
C ASN A 48 18.79 -10.09 -9.38
N ASN A 49 19.21 -9.22 -8.47
CA ASN A 49 20.20 -8.15 -8.70
C ASN A 49 19.80 -7.17 -9.82
N TYR A 50 18.51 -6.94 -10.03
CA TYR A 50 18.03 -5.96 -11.01
C TYR A 50 17.99 -4.55 -10.44
N ILE A 51 18.00 -4.40 -9.12
CA ILE A 51 18.04 -3.10 -8.46
C ILE A 51 18.93 -3.16 -7.22
N ASN A 52 19.78 -2.14 -7.08
CA ASN A 52 20.60 -1.90 -5.90
C ASN A 52 20.79 -0.37 -5.73
N HIS A 53 21.73 0.04 -4.88
CA HIS A 53 21.98 1.45 -4.60
C HIS A 53 22.57 2.24 -5.77
N GLU A 54 23.23 1.57 -6.71
CA GLU A 54 23.96 2.16 -7.82
C GLU A 54 23.15 2.11 -9.12
N GLU A 55 22.48 0.98 -9.38
CA GLU A 55 21.81 0.72 -10.64
C GLU A 55 20.39 0.16 -10.48
N PHE A 56 19.57 0.42 -11.51
CA PHE A 56 18.27 -0.21 -11.68
C PHE A 56 18.11 -0.65 -13.14
N ASN A 57 18.25 -1.95 -13.39
CA ASN A 57 17.99 -2.58 -14.67
C ASN A 57 16.48 -2.84 -14.86
N GLN A 58 15.76 -1.77 -15.20
CA GLN A 58 14.32 -1.82 -15.46
C GLN A 58 13.95 -2.85 -16.52
N GLN A 59 14.74 -2.95 -17.60
CA GLN A 59 14.44 -3.86 -18.70
C GLN A 59 14.50 -5.33 -18.26
N ALA A 60 15.47 -5.70 -17.41
CA ALA A 60 15.53 -7.04 -16.85
C ALA A 60 14.30 -7.36 -15.99
N LEU A 61 13.86 -6.42 -15.14
CA LEU A 61 12.63 -6.58 -14.36
C LEU A 61 11.40 -6.74 -15.26
N ILE A 62 11.27 -5.91 -16.31
CA ILE A 62 10.16 -5.97 -17.27
C ILE A 62 10.11 -7.32 -17.97
N ASN A 63 11.25 -7.83 -18.43
CA ASN A 63 11.35 -9.13 -19.10
C ASN A 63 10.91 -10.29 -18.19
N ASP A 64 11.14 -10.16 -16.89
CA ASP A 64 10.82 -11.17 -15.88
C ASP A 64 9.45 -10.98 -15.23
N LEU A 65 8.71 -9.92 -15.58
CA LEU A 65 7.37 -9.70 -15.02
C LEU A 65 6.48 -10.92 -15.17
N SER A 66 6.51 -11.62 -16.30
CA SER A 66 5.71 -12.84 -16.53
C SER A 66 6.02 -13.99 -15.57
N LYS A 67 7.20 -13.99 -14.93
CA LYS A 67 7.63 -14.98 -13.94
C LYS A 67 7.21 -14.62 -12.50
N ILE A 68 6.59 -13.47 -12.30
CA ILE A 68 6.14 -13.00 -10.98
C ILE A 68 4.65 -13.33 -10.80
N THR A 69 4.36 -14.21 -9.85
CA THR A 69 3.03 -14.52 -9.35
C THR A 69 2.89 -13.96 -7.95
N LEU A 70 1.88 -13.11 -7.74
CA LEU A 70 1.57 -12.51 -6.45
C LEU A 70 0.23 -13.06 -5.97
N THR A 71 0.18 -13.60 -4.75
CA THR A 71 -1.06 -14.06 -4.14
C THR A 71 -1.17 -13.58 -2.70
N PHE A 72 -2.38 -13.25 -2.29
CA PHE A 72 -2.72 -13.03 -0.89
C PHE A 72 -3.30 -14.32 -0.32
N GLN A 73 -2.66 -14.88 0.70
CA GLN A 73 -3.16 -16.10 1.36
C GLN A 73 -3.59 -15.78 2.78
N PHE A 74 -4.83 -16.11 3.13
CA PHE A 74 -5.39 -15.83 4.46
C PHE A 74 -4.67 -16.63 5.54
N ASN A 75 -4.11 -15.93 6.53
CA ASN A 75 -3.52 -16.55 7.71
C ASN A 75 -4.53 -16.50 8.87
N PRO A 76 -5.13 -17.65 9.29
CA PRO A 76 -6.13 -17.68 10.34
C PRO A 76 -5.60 -17.28 11.72
N ASN A 77 -4.30 -17.42 11.97
CA ASN A 77 -3.68 -17.01 13.24
C ASN A 77 -3.54 -15.49 13.35
N LEU A 78 -3.32 -14.81 12.22
CA LEU A 78 -3.19 -13.36 12.15
C LEU A 78 -4.52 -12.65 11.85
N GLY A 79 -5.48 -13.37 11.28
CA GLY A 79 -6.80 -12.84 10.91
C GLY A 79 -6.79 -11.95 9.67
N PHE A 80 -5.72 -11.98 8.87
CA PHE A 80 -5.60 -11.26 7.60
C PHE A 80 -4.75 -12.04 6.60
N ALA A 81 -4.77 -11.62 5.33
CA ALA A 81 -3.98 -12.25 4.29
C ALA A 81 -2.54 -11.73 4.22
N GLU A 82 -1.60 -12.66 4.04
CA GLU A 82 -0.17 -12.39 3.89
C GLU A 82 0.23 -12.45 2.40
N MET A 83 1.28 -11.72 2.04
CA MET A 83 1.79 -11.67 0.67
C MET A 83 2.71 -12.85 0.34
N TYR A 84 2.40 -13.53 -0.75
CA TYR A 84 3.21 -14.59 -1.33
C TYR A 84 3.72 -14.18 -2.71
N LEU A 85 5.03 -14.34 -2.91
CA LEU A 85 5.72 -14.15 -4.17
C LEU A 85 6.20 -15.51 -4.67
N ASN A 86 5.71 -15.97 -5.82
CA ASN A 86 6.06 -17.27 -6.41
C ASN A 86 5.92 -18.42 -5.39
N ASP A 87 4.77 -18.46 -4.72
CA ASP A 87 4.40 -19.44 -3.68
C ASP A 87 5.25 -19.41 -2.39
N VAL A 88 6.12 -18.41 -2.23
CA VAL A 88 6.90 -18.17 -1.01
C VAL A 88 6.28 -17.02 -0.23
N ASN A 89 6.01 -17.22 1.07
CA ASN A 89 5.59 -16.13 1.96
C ASN A 89 6.74 -15.12 2.09
N VAL A 90 6.48 -13.87 1.72
CA VAL A 90 7.47 -12.77 1.77
C VAL A 90 7.01 -11.61 2.65
N GLU A 91 5.98 -11.82 3.48
CA GLU A 91 5.34 -10.78 4.29
C GLU A 91 6.34 -10.01 5.17
N ASN A 92 7.37 -10.66 5.71
CA ASN A 92 8.35 -9.98 6.56
C ASN A 92 9.44 -9.27 5.75
N GLU A 93 9.93 -9.92 4.70
CA GLU A 93 11.04 -9.51 3.84
C GLU A 93 10.70 -8.20 3.09
N ILE A 94 9.46 -8.07 2.62
CA ILE A 94 8.99 -6.90 1.86
C ILE A 94 8.84 -5.64 2.72
N ARG A 95 8.91 -5.76 4.05
CA ARG A 95 8.71 -4.66 5.02
C ARG A 95 10.01 -4.08 5.57
N THR A 96 11.16 -4.50 5.05
CA THR A 96 12.47 -3.95 5.41
C THR A 96 12.66 -2.51 4.91
N ILE A 97 13.63 -1.80 5.48
CA ILE A 97 14.01 -0.47 5.01
C ILE A 97 14.62 -0.53 3.61
N GLU A 98 15.34 -1.59 3.27
CA GLU A 98 15.96 -1.76 1.96
C GLU A 98 14.92 -1.84 0.85
N VAL A 99 13.89 -2.69 0.99
CA VAL A 99 12.76 -2.73 0.05
C VAL A 99 12.05 -1.37 -0.01
N SER A 100 11.89 -0.70 1.14
CA SER A 100 11.25 0.62 1.21
C SER A 100 12.03 1.73 0.48
N ARG A 101 13.36 1.59 0.31
CA ARG A 101 14.19 2.54 -0.47
C ARG A 101 13.97 2.41 -1.97
N PHE A 102 13.61 1.22 -2.45
CA PHE A 102 13.49 0.93 -3.88
C PHE A 102 12.06 0.89 -4.39
N VAL A 103 11.06 0.69 -3.52
CA VAL A 103 9.68 0.46 -3.94
C VAL A 103 9.08 1.58 -4.79
N SER A 104 9.37 2.84 -4.48
CA SER A 104 8.84 3.96 -5.26
C SER A 104 9.46 3.99 -6.67
N LYS A 105 10.75 3.66 -6.84
CA LYS A 105 11.39 3.53 -8.16
C LYS A 105 10.79 2.41 -9.00
N VAL A 106 10.48 1.27 -8.38
CA VAL A 106 9.82 0.15 -9.06
C VAL A 106 8.38 0.52 -9.44
N ALA A 107 7.69 1.28 -8.60
CA ALA A 107 6.32 1.74 -8.84
C ALA A 107 6.21 2.84 -9.91
N GLU A 108 7.33 3.46 -10.34
CA GLU A 108 7.40 4.38 -11.48
C GLU A 108 7.42 3.65 -12.84
N VAL A 109 7.72 2.33 -12.86
CA VAL A 109 7.81 1.57 -14.12
C VAL A 109 6.41 1.22 -14.62
N SER A 110 5.95 1.85 -15.70
CA SER A 110 4.59 1.69 -16.25
C SER A 110 4.19 0.24 -16.52
N GLN A 111 5.09 -0.61 -17.01
CA GLN A 111 4.80 -2.03 -17.26
C GLN A 111 4.55 -2.80 -15.96
N VAL A 112 5.25 -2.45 -14.88
CA VAL A 112 4.98 -3.01 -13.54
C VAL A 112 3.60 -2.56 -13.08
N ARG A 113 3.30 -1.26 -13.20
CA ARG A 113 2.00 -0.70 -12.82
C ARG A 113 0.86 -1.35 -13.57
N ALA A 114 0.92 -1.40 -14.90
CA ALA A 114 -0.11 -1.98 -15.76
C ALA A 114 -0.46 -3.41 -15.33
N LYS A 115 0.56 -4.25 -15.09
CA LYS A 115 0.36 -5.62 -14.60
C LYS A 115 -0.31 -5.66 -13.22
N LEU A 116 0.13 -4.82 -12.28
CA LEU A 116 -0.40 -4.85 -10.92
C LEU A 116 -1.81 -4.25 -10.83
N VAL A 117 -2.11 -3.20 -11.59
CA VAL A 117 -3.45 -2.60 -11.67
C VAL A 117 -4.46 -3.60 -12.24
N GLU A 118 -4.10 -4.34 -13.29
CA GLU A 118 -4.94 -5.42 -13.84
C GLU A 118 -5.31 -6.45 -12.75
N GLN A 119 -4.31 -6.92 -11.98
CA GLN A 119 -4.54 -7.86 -10.88
C GLN A 119 -5.42 -7.26 -9.76
N GLN A 120 -5.20 -5.99 -9.42
CA GLN A 120 -5.98 -5.29 -8.39
C GLN A 120 -7.45 -5.15 -8.82
N GLN A 121 -7.69 -4.77 -10.07
CA GLN A 121 -9.04 -4.68 -10.64
C GLN A 121 -9.75 -6.02 -10.63
N GLU A 122 -9.06 -7.11 -11.00
CA GLU A 122 -9.59 -8.47 -10.91
C GLU A 122 -10.06 -8.82 -9.49
N MET A 123 -9.24 -8.51 -8.48
CA MET A 123 -9.58 -8.77 -7.07
C MET A 123 -10.84 -8.03 -6.61
N GLY A 124 -11.12 -6.84 -7.17
CA GLY A 124 -12.27 -6.03 -6.78
C GLY A 124 -13.53 -6.19 -7.65
N LYS A 125 -13.52 -7.01 -8.71
CA LYS A 125 -14.68 -7.16 -9.63
C LYS A 125 -16.00 -7.49 -8.94
N ASN A 126 -15.94 -8.27 -7.85
CA ASN A 126 -17.13 -8.73 -7.12
C ASN A 126 -17.55 -7.81 -5.96
N LYS A 127 -16.88 -6.66 -5.80
CA LYS A 127 -17.04 -5.73 -4.66
C LYS A 127 -16.85 -6.44 -3.31
N GLY A 128 -17.21 -5.77 -2.22
CA GLY A 128 -17.00 -6.31 -0.87
C GLY A 128 -15.52 -6.36 -0.53
N ILE A 129 -14.80 -5.30 -0.91
CA ILE A 129 -13.35 -5.19 -0.80
C ILE A 129 -12.98 -3.82 -0.21
N VAL A 130 -11.97 -3.83 0.65
CA VAL A 130 -11.28 -2.64 1.13
C VAL A 130 -9.84 -2.71 0.61
N MET A 131 -9.46 -1.79 -0.26
CA MET A 131 -8.16 -1.77 -0.90
C MET A 131 -7.42 -0.51 -0.53
N ASP A 132 -6.22 -0.64 0.05
CA ASP A 132 -5.35 0.50 0.38
C ASP A 132 -4.18 0.64 -0.59
N GLY A 133 -3.82 1.89 -0.90
CA GLY A 133 -2.81 2.17 -1.92
C GLY A 133 -2.42 3.63 -2.07
N ARG A 134 -2.25 4.07 -3.31
CA ARG A 134 -1.88 5.45 -3.69
C ARG A 134 -2.78 6.03 -4.77
N ASP A 135 -3.26 5.19 -5.68
CA ASP A 135 -4.09 5.55 -6.81
C ASP A 135 -5.30 4.62 -6.95
N ILE A 136 -5.81 4.10 -5.83
CA ILE A 136 -6.93 3.16 -5.82
C ILE A 136 -8.21 3.87 -6.28
N GLY A 137 -8.55 5.01 -5.71
CA GLY A 137 -9.75 5.79 -6.04
C GLY A 137 -9.63 6.63 -7.30
N THR A 138 -8.42 6.81 -7.86
CA THR A 138 -8.17 7.60 -9.07
C THR A 138 -7.96 6.74 -10.31
N VAL A 139 -7.34 5.56 -10.18
CA VAL A 139 -6.92 4.74 -11.34
C VAL A 139 -7.45 3.32 -11.25
N VAL A 140 -7.29 2.63 -10.12
CA VAL A 140 -7.68 1.22 -10.00
C VAL A 140 -9.20 1.07 -10.01
N PHE A 141 -9.89 1.83 -9.16
CA PHE A 141 -11.32 1.88 -8.96
C PHE A 141 -11.83 3.34 -8.94
N PRO A 142 -11.82 4.04 -10.09
CA PRO A 142 -12.40 5.37 -10.20
C PRO A 142 -13.90 5.41 -9.89
N GLU A 143 -14.57 4.25 -9.93
CA GLU A 143 -15.99 4.10 -9.59
C GLU A 143 -16.22 3.47 -8.20
N ALA A 144 -15.21 3.45 -7.32
CA ALA A 144 -15.37 2.98 -5.94
C ALA A 144 -16.42 3.84 -5.22
N GLU A 145 -17.38 3.21 -4.54
CA GLU A 145 -18.48 3.93 -3.89
C GLU A 145 -18.04 4.73 -2.66
N LEU A 146 -16.93 4.35 -2.01
CA LEU A 146 -16.29 5.14 -0.97
C LEU A 146 -14.81 5.30 -1.29
N LYS A 147 -14.36 6.55 -1.36
CA LYS A 147 -12.95 6.91 -1.53
C LYS A 147 -12.49 7.75 -0.36
N ILE A 148 -11.37 7.34 0.24
CA ILE A 148 -10.79 7.98 1.40
C ILE A 148 -9.36 8.35 1.06
N PHE A 149 -8.96 9.57 1.39
CA PHE A 149 -7.58 10.00 1.27
C PHE A 149 -7.01 10.30 2.65
N MET A 150 -6.09 9.47 3.11
CA MET A 150 -5.48 9.61 4.43
C MET A 150 -4.19 10.42 4.39
N THR A 151 -4.13 11.46 5.20
CA THR A 151 -2.93 12.30 5.37
C THR A 151 -2.43 12.31 6.82
N ALA A 152 -1.20 12.76 7.00
CA ALA A 152 -0.60 13.15 8.29
C ALA A 152 0.75 13.84 8.03
N SER A 153 1.26 14.62 8.99
CA SER A 153 2.58 15.23 8.85
C SER A 153 3.70 14.20 8.60
N ALA A 154 4.73 14.56 7.84
CA ALA A 154 5.86 13.66 7.56
C ALA A 154 6.57 13.20 8.84
N GLN A 155 6.68 14.08 9.83
CA GLN A 155 7.27 13.81 11.14
C GLN A 155 6.44 12.79 11.93
N THR A 156 5.11 12.96 11.97
CA THR A 156 4.20 11.99 12.63
C THR A 156 4.32 10.61 11.97
N ARG A 157 4.36 10.56 10.63
CA ARG A 157 4.47 9.33 9.86
C ARG A 157 5.82 8.65 10.04
N ALA A 158 6.91 9.43 10.08
CA ALA A 158 8.25 8.95 10.35
C ALA A 158 8.38 8.39 11.77
N GLN A 159 7.83 9.09 12.77
CA GLN A 159 7.84 8.62 14.16
C GLN A 159 7.12 7.29 14.31
N ARG A 160 5.89 7.18 13.80
CA ARG A 160 5.13 5.92 13.81
C ARG A 160 5.91 4.77 13.18
N ARG A 161 6.53 5.03 12.04
CA ARG A 161 7.30 4.01 11.32
C ARG A 161 8.58 3.61 12.06
N TYR A 162 9.26 4.58 12.67
CA TYR A 162 10.43 4.34 13.51
C TYR A 162 10.06 3.45 14.70
N ASP A 163 8.98 3.78 15.41
CA ASP A 163 8.50 3.00 16.55
C ASP A 163 8.14 1.55 16.15
N GLU A 164 7.44 1.36 15.03
CA GLU A 164 7.13 0.03 14.47
C GLU A 164 8.39 -0.80 14.16
N MET A 165 9.46 -0.15 13.68
CA MET A 165 10.71 -0.82 13.33
C MET A 165 11.51 -1.18 14.58
N VAL A 166 11.56 -0.28 15.58
CA VAL A 166 12.20 -0.53 16.88
C VAL A 166 11.50 -1.67 17.62
N GLU A 167 10.17 -1.70 17.65
CA GLU A 167 9.39 -2.78 18.26
C GLU A 167 9.70 -4.16 17.64
N LYS A 168 10.01 -4.18 16.34
CA LYS A 168 10.42 -5.38 15.59
C LYS A 168 11.92 -5.70 15.69
N GLY A 169 12.67 -4.96 16.49
CA GLY A 169 14.12 -5.16 16.66
C GLY A 169 14.95 -4.79 15.42
N GLN A 170 14.44 -3.94 14.53
CA GLN A 170 15.16 -3.48 13.35
C GLN A 170 15.97 -2.21 13.68
N PRO A 171 17.32 -2.25 13.64
CA PRO A 171 18.12 -1.07 13.92
C PRO A 171 18.02 -0.06 12.77
N VAL A 172 17.42 1.10 13.04
CA VAL A 172 17.30 2.21 12.09
C VAL A 172 17.33 3.52 12.88
N SER A 173 17.83 4.61 12.27
CA SER A 173 17.71 5.95 12.88
C SER A 173 16.41 6.62 12.46
N TYR A 174 15.89 7.51 13.31
CA TYR A 174 14.70 8.30 12.99
C TYR A 174 14.94 9.14 11.71
N GLU A 175 16.13 9.71 11.55
CA GLU A 175 16.52 10.53 10.39
C GLU A 175 16.44 9.71 9.10
N THR A 176 16.93 8.47 9.11
CA THR A 176 16.85 7.56 7.95
C THR A 176 15.40 7.26 7.59
N VAL A 177 14.52 7.10 8.59
CA VAL A 177 13.09 6.86 8.36
C VAL A 177 12.41 8.11 7.80
N LEU A 178 12.70 9.28 8.35
CA LEU A 178 12.14 10.55 7.89
C LEU A 178 12.55 10.85 6.45
N GLU A 179 13.83 10.70 6.12
CA GLU A 179 14.33 10.86 4.75
C GLU A 179 13.64 9.88 3.79
N ASN A 180 13.50 8.61 4.18
CA ASN A 180 12.81 7.62 3.34
C ASN A 180 11.34 8.01 3.11
N VAL A 181 10.65 8.46 4.15
CA VAL A 181 9.25 8.90 4.05
C VAL A 181 9.13 10.07 3.08
N GLN A 182 9.95 11.11 3.25
CA GLN A 182 9.91 12.30 2.39
C GLN A 182 10.28 12.00 0.94
N GLN A 183 11.32 11.19 0.70
CA GLN A 183 11.70 10.78 -0.66
C GLN A 183 10.59 10.00 -1.34
N ARG A 184 9.94 9.08 -0.62
CA ARG A 184 8.82 8.30 -1.16
C ARG A 184 7.63 9.18 -1.47
N ASP A 185 7.30 10.14 -0.61
CA ASP A 185 6.19 11.05 -0.88
C ASP A 185 6.48 11.92 -2.11
N TYR A 186 7.71 12.39 -2.27
CA TYR A 186 8.13 13.14 -3.45
C TYR A 186 7.94 12.31 -4.73
N ILE A 187 8.52 11.11 -4.78
CA ILE A 187 8.41 10.21 -5.93
C ILE A 187 6.95 9.83 -6.20
N ASP A 188 6.21 9.41 -5.16
CA ASP A 188 4.82 8.96 -5.29
C ASP A 188 3.92 10.08 -5.85
N THR A 189 4.18 11.35 -5.53
CA THR A 189 3.40 12.51 -6.01
C THR A 189 3.88 13.10 -7.34
N HIS A 190 5.13 12.87 -7.75
CA HIS A 190 5.72 13.46 -8.97
C HIS A 190 5.88 12.48 -10.13
N ARG A 191 5.67 11.18 -9.93
CA ARG A 191 5.75 10.20 -11.02
C ARG A 191 4.72 10.51 -12.12
N GLU A 192 5.12 10.28 -13.37
CA GLU A 192 4.24 10.53 -14.54
C GLU A 192 3.04 9.58 -14.57
N ASP A 193 3.24 8.31 -14.19
CA ASP A 193 2.22 7.28 -14.25
C ASP A 193 1.51 7.12 -12.89
N SER A 194 0.22 7.46 -12.88
CA SER A 194 -0.68 7.42 -11.72
C SER A 194 -0.07 8.04 -10.44
N PRO A 195 0.25 9.35 -10.43
CA PRO A 195 0.75 10.01 -9.23
C PRO A 195 -0.25 9.89 -8.06
N LEU A 196 0.27 9.92 -6.84
CA LEU A 196 -0.53 10.05 -5.63
C LEU A 196 -1.23 11.40 -5.64
N VAL A 197 -2.52 11.38 -5.97
CA VAL A 197 -3.42 12.52 -6.00
C VAL A 197 -4.73 12.11 -5.33
N MET A 198 -5.33 13.03 -4.59
CA MET A 198 -6.66 12.82 -4.03
C MET A 198 -7.71 12.88 -5.15
N ALA A 199 -8.57 11.88 -5.27
CA ALA A 199 -9.70 11.92 -6.20
C ALA A 199 -10.66 13.05 -5.83
N ASP A 200 -11.34 13.66 -6.82
CA ASP A 200 -12.23 14.81 -6.60
C ASP A 200 -13.39 14.51 -5.63
N ASP A 201 -13.82 13.26 -5.57
CA ASP A 201 -14.89 12.74 -4.71
C ASP A 201 -14.36 11.97 -3.48
N ALA A 202 -13.05 12.01 -3.23
CA ALA A 202 -12.47 11.41 -2.03
C ALA A 202 -12.67 12.28 -0.79
N ILE A 203 -12.92 11.62 0.35
CA ILE A 203 -13.00 12.27 1.65
C ILE A 203 -11.61 12.27 2.30
N GLU A 204 -11.08 13.46 2.58
CA GLU A 204 -9.81 13.60 3.29
C GLU A 204 -9.95 13.28 4.78
N ILE A 205 -9.03 12.47 5.31
CA ILE A 205 -8.92 12.17 6.74
C ILE A 205 -7.50 12.50 7.19
N ASP A 206 -7.35 13.60 7.94
CA ASP A 206 -6.10 13.93 8.61
C ASP A 206 -5.95 13.12 9.90
N ASN A 207 -5.02 12.16 9.86
CA ASN A 207 -4.73 11.28 10.96
C ASN A 207 -3.55 11.77 11.83
N SER A 208 -3.27 13.07 11.85
CA SER A 208 -2.20 13.65 12.69
C SER A 208 -2.56 13.62 14.18
N HIS A 209 -3.85 13.79 14.51
CA HIS A 209 -4.32 13.96 15.90
C HIS A 209 -5.45 13.01 16.30
N LEU A 210 -5.93 12.15 15.39
CA LEU A 210 -6.96 11.17 15.70
C LEU A 210 -6.36 9.92 16.33
N SER A 211 -7.07 9.37 17.32
CA SER A 211 -6.80 8.01 17.79
C SER A 211 -7.27 6.97 16.75
N ARG A 212 -6.81 5.73 16.89
CA ARG A 212 -7.22 4.62 16.01
C ARG A 212 -8.74 4.37 16.09
N GLU A 213 -9.33 4.51 17.27
CA GLU A 213 -10.76 4.28 17.49
C GLU A 213 -11.60 5.39 16.87
N GLU A 214 -11.25 6.66 17.09
CA GLU A 214 -11.94 7.80 16.47
C GLU A 214 -11.88 7.73 14.95
N GLN A 215 -10.69 7.46 14.39
CA GLN A 215 -10.51 7.29 12.95
C GLN A 215 -11.41 6.17 12.40
N PHE A 216 -11.43 5.01 13.06
CA PHE A 216 -12.25 3.89 12.63
C PHE A 216 -13.73 4.25 12.66
N GLN A 217 -14.21 4.90 13.73
CA GLN A 217 -15.61 5.29 13.86
C GLN A 217 -16.04 6.29 12.79
N VAL A 218 -15.22 7.32 12.52
CA VAL A 218 -15.49 8.31 11.46
C VAL A 218 -15.70 7.61 10.13
N VAL A 219 -14.84 6.66 9.79
CA VAL A 219 -14.91 5.97 8.50
C VAL A 219 -16.07 4.98 8.46
N LEU A 220 -16.34 4.28 9.56
CA LEU A 220 -17.46 3.36 9.65
C LEU A 220 -18.80 4.09 9.47
N ASP A 221 -18.93 5.29 10.03
CA ASP A 221 -20.11 6.13 9.84
C ASP A 221 -20.28 6.54 8.37
N LEU A 222 -19.19 6.83 7.64
CA LEU A 222 -19.24 7.09 6.20
C LEU A 222 -19.74 5.86 5.42
N VAL A 223 -19.24 4.66 5.75
CA VAL A 223 -19.70 3.40 5.14
C VAL A 223 -21.19 3.19 5.39
N ASN A 224 -21.69 3.50 6.59
CA ASN A 224 -23.10 3.32 6.95
C ASN A 224 -24.06 4.26 6.22
N ASN A 225 -23.56 5.36 5.65
CA ASN A 225 -24.36 6.35 4.93
C ASN A 225 -24.41 6.11 3.40
N ILE A 226 -23.86 4.99 2.92
CA ILE A 226 -23.88 4.55 1.51
C ILE A 226 -24.90 3.43 1.31
#